data_AF-A0A7C0XFE0-F1
#
_entry.id   AF-A0A7C0XFE0-F1
#
_cell.length_a   1.000
_cell.length_b   1.000
_cell.length_c   1.000
_cell.angle_alpha   90.00
_cell.angle_beta   90.00
_cell.angle_gamma   90.00
#
_symmetry.space_group_name_H-M   'P 1'
#
loop_
_entity.id
_entity.type
_entity.pdbx_description
1 polymer ?
#
loop_
_entity_poly.entity_id
_entity_poly.type
_entity_poly.pdbx_seq_one_letter_code
_entity_poly.pdbx_strand_id
1 'polypeptide(L)'
;MKKVPIVGVIFRGSVFIEDAIKGWLTRDGADATDAIIRLHNSSSHMHQIRLLMLHGTVMAGFNIVDMRALYETLCKPVIAVVEKRPDFYKVSRALRNLPDYDKRIR
;
A
#
# COMPACT_ATOMS: atom_id res chain seq x y z
N MET A 1 14.69 13.44 1.59
CA MET A 1 13.84 12.35 1.05
C MET A 1 12.59 12.95 0.41
N LYS A 2 12.16 12.48 -0.77
CA LYS A 2 11.02 13.07 -1.52
C LYS A 2 9.70 12.42 -1.10
N LYS A 3 8.68 13.22 -0.76
CA LYS A 3 7.33 12.75 -0.49
C LYS A 3 6.57 12.47 -1.79
N VAL A 4 5.81 11.39 -1.81
CA VAL A 4 4.94 10.96 -2.92
C VAL A 4 3.51 10.87 -2.38
N PRO A 5 2.51 11.43 -3.07
CA PRO A 5 1.13 11.34 -2.61
C PRO A 5 0.62 9.90 -2.74
N ILE A 6 -0.18 9.50 -1.77
CA ILE A 6 -1.03 8.30 -1.83
C ILE A 6 -2.48 8.77 -1.72
N VAL A 7 -3.38 8.19 -2.50
CA VAL A 7 -4.81 8.52 -2.48
C VAL A 7 -5.59 7.25 -2.17
N GLY A 8 -6.48 7.34 -1.19
CA GLY A 8 -7.45 6.31 -0.86
C GLY A 8 -8.82 6.79 -1.32
N VAL A 9 -9.57 5.93 -2.01
CA VAL A 9 -10.94 6.22 -2.43
C VAL A 9 -11.83 5.16 -1.82
N ILE A 10 -12.87 5.59 -1.12
CA ILE A 10 -13.78 4.72 -0.40
C ILE A 10 -15.03 4.57 -1.24
N PHE A 11 -15.38 3.32 -1.52
CA PHE A 11 -16.54 2.98 -2.32
C PHE A 11 -17.60 2.26 -1.48
N ARG A 12 -18.86 2.59 -1.71
CA ARG A 12 -20.01 1.77 -1.36
C ARG A 12 -20.37 0.91 -2.57
N GLY A 13 -20.09 -0.38 -2.46
CA GLY A 13 -20.20 -1.30 -3.61
C GLY A 13 -19.20 -0.91 -4.70
N SER A 14 -19.57 -1.14 -5.96
CA SER A 14 -18.71 -0.83 -7.12
C SER A 14 -19.02 0.53 -7.78
N VAL A 15 -19.98 1.30 -7.25
CA VAL A 15 -20.62 2.39 -8.02
C VAL A 15 -20.50 3.75 -7.32
N PHE A 16 -20.60 3.80 -6.00
CA PHE A 16 -20.66 5.07 -5.27
C PHE A 16 -19.35 5.37 -4.55
N ILE A 17 -18.75 6.52 -4.84
CA ILE A 17 -17.64 7.06 -4.06
C ILE A 17 -18.24 7.76 -2.84
N GLU A 18 -17.90 7.30 -1.64
CA GLU A 18 -18.27 7.96 -0.38
C GLU A 18 -17.29 9.06 0.01
N ASP A 19 -15.99 8.82 -0.20
CA ASP A 19 -14.92 9.67 0.31
C ASP A 19 -13.63 9.47 -0.50
N ALA A 20 -12.79 10.51 -0.53
CA ALA A 20 -11.48 10.50 -1.15
C ALA A 20 -10.48 11.22 -0.25
N ILE A 21 -9.49 10.47 0.22
CA ILE A 21 -8.51 10.92 1.21
C ILE A 21 -7.10 10.91 0.62
N LYS A 22 -6.32 11.93 0.94
CA LYS A 22 -4.94 12.09 0.49
C LYS A 22 -3.97 11.98 1.64
N GLY A 23 -2.94 11.15 1.46
CA GLY A 23 -1.81 11.03 2.36
C GLY A 23 -0.49 11.17 1.63
N TRP A 24 0.59 10.89 2.35
CA TRP A 24 1.95 10.97 1.83
C TRP A 24 2.79 9.82 2.36
N LEU A 25 3.66 9.30 1.51
CA LEU A 25 4.69 8.34 1.83
C LEU A 25 6.03 8.77 1.22
N THR A 26 7.09 8.07 1.55
CA THR A 26 8.44 8.43 1.14
C THR A 26 8.88 7.60 -0.07
N ARG A 27 9.40 8.25 -1.13
CA ARG A 27 9.89 7.53 -2.32
C ARG A 27 11.01 6.56 -1.92
N ASP A 28 10.88 5.30 -2.31
CA ASP A 28 11.80 4.19 -1.97
C ASP A 28 12.03 3.96 -0.46
N GLY A 29 11.16 4.53 0.38
CA GLY A 29 11.19 4.40 1.84
C GLY A 29 10.70 3.05 2.34
N ALA A 30 10.40 2.99 3.64
CA ALA A 30 9.83 1.84 4.33
C ALA A 30 8.56 2.21 5.12
N ASP A 31 7.89 3.30 4.74
CA ASP A 31 6.74 3.89 5.43
C ASP A 31 5.39 3.62 4.73
N ALA A 32 5.33 2.76 3.71
CA ALA A 32 4.09 2.50 2.96
C ALA A 32 2.99 1.86 3.84
N THR A 33 3.32 0.84 4.63
CA THR A 33 2.37 0.18 5.55
C THR A 33 1.78 1.20 6.53
N ASP A 34 2.63 1.97 7.22
CA ASP A 34 2.17 2.97 8.18
C ASP A 34 1.38 4.09 7.51
N ALA A 35 1.75 4.49 6.29
CA ALA A 35 1.02 5.49 5.53
C ALA A 35 -0.39 5.03 5.18
N ILE A 36 -0.58 3.76 4.80
CA ILE A 36 -1.89 3.18 4.52
C ILE A 36 -2.73 3.11 5.80
N ILE A 37 -2.15 2.70 6.94
CA ILE A 37 -2.85 2.67 8.23
C ILE A 37 -3.30 4.07 8.64
N ARG A 38 -2.40 5.07 8.56
CA ARG A 38 -2.75 6.47 8.85
C ARG A 38 -3.84 6.99 7.92
N LEU A 39 -3.76 6.64 6.63
CA LEU A 39 -4.76 7.05 5.65
C LEU A 39 -6.11 6.42 5.98
N HIS A 40 -6.18 5.11 6.20
CA HIS A 40 -7.41 4.41 6.62
C HIS A 40 -8.05 5.08 7.84
N ASN A 41 -7.27 5.31 8.89
CA ASN A 41 -7.75 5.92 10.14
C ASN A 41 -8.17 7.39 10.00
N SER A 42 -7.77 8.07 8.92
CA SER A 42 -8.14 9.48 8.67
C SER A 42 -9.53 9.64 8.03
N SER A 43 -10.15 8.56 7.53
CA SER A 43 -11.50 8.64 6.97
C SER A 43 -12.56 8.60 8.06
N SER A 44 -13.60 9.42 7.91
CA SER A 44 -14.84 9.32 8.70
C SER A 44 -15.57 7.98 8.52
N HIS A 45 -15.24 7.22 7.47
CA HIS A 45 -15.89 5.95 7.13
C HIS A 45 -15.10 4.71 7.56
N MET A 46 -13.97 4.88 8.29
CA MET A 46 -13.04 3.78 8.61
C MET A 46 -13.71 2.52 9.17
N HIS A 47 -14.71 2.68 10.05
CA HIS A 47 -15.39 1.56 10.69
C HIS A 47 -16.25 0.74 9.71
N GLN A 48 -16.73 1.36 8.63
CA GLN A 48 -17.60 0.73 7.63
C GLN A 48 -16.81 0.05 6.52
N ILE A 49 -15.52 0.35 6.38
CA ILE A 49 -14.64 -0.30 5.41
C ILE A 49 -14.52 -1.79 5.78
N ARG A 50 -14.80 -2.67 4.81
CA ARG A 50 -14.75 -4.13 4.99
C ARG A 50 -13.58 -4.80 4.27
N LEU A 51 -12.92 -4.09 3.36
CA LEU A 51 -11.89 -4.61 2.48
C LEU A 51 -10.94 -3.47 2.11
N LEU A 52 -9.63 -3.72 2.16
CA LEU A 52 -8.64 -2.84 1.53
C LEU A 52 -8.22 -3.44 0.19
N MET A 53 -8.27 -2.61 -0.86
CA MET A 53 -7.75 -2.95 -2.18
C MET A 53 -6.58 -2.04 -2.50
N LEU A 54 -5.43 -2.63 -2.80
CA LEU A 54 -4.19 -1.91 -3.10
C LEU A 54 -3.82 -2.10 -4.57
N HIS A 55 -3.27 -1.05 -5.17
CA HIS A 55 -2.68 -1.11 -6.50
C HIS A 55 -1.26 -1.70 -6.43
N GLY A 56 -1.19 -3.00 -6.19
CA GLY A 56 0.04 -3.76 -5.99
C GLY A 56 0.55 -3.79 -4.54
N THR A 57 1.65 -4.53 -4.34
CA THR A 57 2.32 -4.72 -3.04
C THR A 57 3.50 -3.78 -2.81
N VAL A 58 3.81 -2.93 -3.79
CA VAL A 58 4.93 -1.99 -3.74
C VAL A 58 4.43 -0.63 -4.24
N MET A 59 4.74 0.43 -3.50
CA MET A 59 4.35 1.80 -3.83
C MET A 59 5.58 2.71 -3.98
N ALA A 60 5.43 3.78 -4.76
CA ALA A 60 6.45 4.82 -4.98
C ALA A 60 7.89 4.30 -5.18
N GLY A 61 8.03 3.35 -6.11
CA GLY A 61 9.30 2.69 -6.41
C GLY A 61 9.39 1.36 -5.65
N PHE A 62 10.14 1.34 -4.55
CA PHE A 62 10.42 0.11 -3.77
C PHE A 62 9.87 0.11 -2.34
N ASN A 63 8.88 0.93 -2.03
CA ASN A 63 8.30 0.99 -0.69
C ASN A 63 7.29 -0.16 -0.53
N ILE A 64 7.74 -1.25 0.07
CA ILE A 64 6.97 -2.49 0.21
C ILE A 64 5.87 -2.32 1.24
N VAL A 65 4.70 -2.85 0.90
CA VAL A 65 3.56 -2.94 1.83
C VAL A 65 3.58 -4.30 2.50
N ASP A 66 3.64 -4.29 3.83
CA ASP A 66 3.47 -5.50 4.63
C ASP A 66 1.97 -5.81 4.76
N MET A 67 1.51 -6.74 3.93
CA MET A 67 0.11 -7.17 3.85
C MET A 67 -0.37 -7.83 5.14
N ARG A 68 0.53 -8.54 5.83
CA ARG A 68 0.20 -9.22 7.09
C ARG A 68 0.03 -8.20 8.20
N ALA A 69 0.95 -7.25 8.32
CA ALA A 69 0.86 -6.17 9.29
C ALA A 69 -0.39 -5.31 9.07
N LEU A 70 -0.79 -5.04 7.81
CA LEU A 70 -2.06 -4.36 7.53
C LEU A 70 -3.28 -5.14 8.04
N TYR A 71 -3.34 -6.44 7.75
CA TYR A 71 -4.44 -7.28 8.22
C TYR A 71 -4.49 -7.34 9.75
N GLU A 72 -3.35 -7.57 10.40
CA GLU A 72 -3.24 -7.66 11.86
C GLU A 72 -3.60 -6.34 12.55
N THR A 73 -3.23 -5.20 11.95
CA THR A 73 -3.49 -3.88 12.56
C THR A 73 -4.92 -3.40 12.32
N LEU A 74 -5.45 -3.56 11.11
CA LEU A 74 -6.76 -3.02 10.74
C LEU A 74 -7.91 -4.02 10.92
N CYS A 75 -7.59 -5.30 11.09
CA CYS A 75 -8.55 -6.40 11.13
C CYS A 75 -9.47 -6.43 9.89
N LYS A 76 -8.96 -5.98 8.74
CA LYS A 76 -9.66 -5.97 7.45
C LYS A 76 -8.90 -6.83 6.45
N PRO A 77 -9.57 -7.70 5.67
CA PRO A 77 -8.96 -8.36 4.53
C PRO A 77 -8.29 -7.35 3.59
N VAL A 78 -7.14 -7.74 3.02
CA VAL A 78 -6.34 -6.90 2.11
C VAL A 78 -6.09 -7.66 0.81
N ILE A 79 -6.42 -7.04 -0.32
CA ILE A 79 -6.17 -7.58 -1.65
C ILE A 79 -5.23 -6.63 -2.39
N ALA A 80 -4.10 -7.15 -2.88
CA ALA A 80 -3.26 -6.43 -3.83
C ALA A 80 -3.65 -6.84 -5.25
N VAL A 81 -4.08 -5.86 -6.05
CA VAL A 81 -4.41 -6.05 -7.46
C VAL A 81 -3.21 -5.66 -8.29
N VAL A 82 -2.71 -6.59 -9.12
CA VAL A 82 -1.62 -6.36 -10.07
C VAL A 82 -2.10 -6.68 -11.48
N GLU A 83 -1.88 -5.76 -12.42
CA GLU A 83 -2.29 -5.95 -13.82
C GLU A 83 -1.51 -7.05 -14.53
N LYS A 84 -0.22 -7.19 -14.19
CA LYS A 84 0.70 -8.15 -14.78
C LYS A 84 1.44 -8.88 -13.68
N ARG A 85 1.70 -10.17 -13.91
CA ARG A 85 2.56 -10.96 -13.03
C ARG A 85 3.93 -10.30 -12.95
N PRO A 86 4.46 -10.05 -11.74
CA PRO A 86 5.79 -9.49 -11.59
C PRO A 86 6.84 -10.37 -12.29
N ASP A 87 7.73 -9.73 -13.05
CA ASP A 87 8.94 -10.37 -13.54
C ASP A 87 9.94 -10.44 -12.39
N PHE A 88 9.92 -11.57 -11.67
CA PHE A 88 10.75 -11.75 -10.47
C PHE A 88 12.24 -11.57 -10.75
N TYR A 89 12.73 -11.87 -11.96
CA TYR A 89 14.13 -11.65 -12.32
C TYR A 89 14.48 -10.15 -12.34
N LYS A 90 13.64 -9.33 -12.98
CA LYS A 90 13.82 -7.86 -13.00
C LYS A 90 13.66 -7.25 -11.62
N VAL A 91 12.69 -7.73 -10.83
CA VAL A 91 12.45 -7.26 -9.46
C VAL A 91 13.68 -7.56 -8.58
N SER A 92 14.17 -8.80 -8.56
CA SER A 92 15.36 -9.16 -7.79
C SER A 92 16.59 -8.35 -8.20
N ARG A 93 16.80 -8.11 -9.51
CA ARG A 93 17.94 -7.30 -9.99
C ARG A 93 17.84 -5.85 -9.51
N ALA A 94 16.65 -5.26 -9.53
CA ALA A 94 16.46 -3.89 -9.10
C ALA A 94 16.60 -3.71 -7.58
N LEU A 95 16.10 -4.68 -6.81
CA LEU A 95 16.21 -4.70 -5.35
C LEU A 95 17.66 -4.77 -4.86
N ARG A 96 18.57 -5.45 -5.58
CA ARG A 96 20.00 -5.57 -5.20
C ARG A 96 20.73 -4.24 -5.09
N ASN A 97 20.22 -3.19 -5.73
CA ASN A 97 20.83 -1.86 -5.73
C ASN A 97 20.32 -0.98 -4.57
N LEU A 98 19.46 -1.50 -3.70
CA LEU A 98 18.87 -0.77 -2.59
C LEU A 98 19.45 -1.22 -1.24
N PRO A 99 19.54 -0.30 -0.26
CA PRO A 99 19.81 -0.68 1.12
C PRO A 99 18.69 -1.58 1.67
N ASP A 100 19.07 -2.51 2.55
CA ASP A 100 18.20 -3.50 3.21
C ASP A 100 17.53 -4.53 2.27
N TYR A 101 18.18 -4.90 1.16
CA TYR A 101 17.73 -5.94 0.21
C TYR A 101 17.14 -7.19 0.89
N ASP A 102 17.82 -7.75 1.89
CA ASP A 102 17.42 -9.00 2.54
C ASP A 102 16.06 -8.91 3.23
N LYS A 103 15.68 -7.71 3.70
CA LYS A 103 14.37 -7.46 4.34
C LYS A 103 13.26 -7.26 3.32
N ARG A 104 13.60 -6.96 2.05
CA ARG A 104 12.66 -6.61 0.98
C ARG A 104 12.21 -7.80 0.13
N ILE A 105 12.82 -8.97 0.28
CA ILE A 105 12.52 -10.19 -0.51
C ILE A 105 11.68 -11.23 0.23
N ARG A 106 11.48 -11.07 1.54
CA ARG A 106 10.70 -12.01 2.35
C ARG A 106 9.21 -11.96 2.07
#